data_AF-A0A933SUI1-F1
#
_entry.id   AF-A0A933SUI1-F1
#
_cell.length_a   1.000
_cell.length_b   1.000
_cell.length_c   1.000
_cell.angle_alpha   90.00
_cell.angle_beta   90.00
_cell.angle_gamma   90.00
#
_symmetry.space_group_name_H-M   'P 1'
#
loop_
_entity.id
_entity.type
_entity.pdbx_description
1 polymer ?
#
loop_
_entity_poly.entity_id
_entity_poly.type
_entity_poly.pdbx_seq_one_letter_code
_entity_poly.pdbx_strand_id
1 'polypeptide(L)'
;MNNQKVWGKYIFGIIETSEEKLFNSCGIAAYAYEEVYTIPYQDISAVVSDSQFINYAILPKDQVARYLLRHQQVIEKIMDSYTIIPMRLGTYA
;
A
#
# COMPACT_ATOMS: atom_id res chain seq x y z
N MET A 1 11.05 -22.33 15.11
CA MET A 1 10.06 -22.04 14.05
C MET A 1 10.66 -20.97 13.16
N ASN A 2 11.04 -21.32 11.93
CA ASN A 2 11.68 -20.39 11.01
C ASN A 2 10.66 -19.34 10.57
N ASN A 3 10.77 -18.12 11.11
CA ASN A 3 10.02 -16.96 10.64
C ASN A 3 10.59 -16.52 9.29
N GLN A 4 10.24 -17.24 8.23
CA GLN A 4 10.53 -16.80 6.88
C GLN A 4 9.57 -15.62 6.59
N LYS A 5 10.13 -14.41 6.58
CA LYS A 5 9.39 -13.20 6.22
C LYS A 5 8.95 -13.33 4.76
N VAL A 6 7.66 -13.58 4.54
CA VAL A 6 7.07 -13.58 3.21
C VAL A 6 6.88 -12.12 2.80
N TRP A 7 7.47 -11.75 1.67
CA TRP A 7 7.33 -10.44 1.04
C TRP A 7 6.27 -10.51 -0.05
N GLY A 8 5.56 -9.41 -0.28
CA GLY A 8 4.57 -9.28 -1.34
C GLY A 8 4.33 -7.83 -1.69
N LYS A 9 3.50 -7.60 -2.71
CA LYS A 9 3.08 -6.25 -3.08
C LYS A 9 1.85 -5.88 -2.25
N TYR A 10 1.98 -4.91 -1.37
CA TYR A 10 0.84 -4.31 -0.67
C TYR A 10 0.11 -3.40 -1.64
N ILE A 11 -1.21 -3.57 -1.81
CA ILE A 11 -1.99 -2.83 -2.79
C ILE A 11 -2.88 -1.79 -2.09
N PHE A 12 -2.67 -0.52 -2.40
CA PHE A 12 -3.49 0.60 -1.90
C PHE A 12 -4.75 0.80 -2.73
N GLY A 13 -4.65 0.64 -4.04
CA GLY A 13 -5.76 0.85 -4.96
C GLY A 13 -5.33 0.78 -6.42
N ILE A 14 -6.29 1.01 -7.31
CA ILE A 14 -6.09 1.03 -8.76
C ILE A 14 -6.41 2.42 -9.30
N ILE A 15 -5.57 2.95 -10.20
CA ILE A 15 -5.73 4.25 -10.85
C ILE A 15 -5.66 4.12 -12.37
N GLU A 16 -6.22 5.08 -13.10
CA GLU A 16 -6.16 5.18 -14.56
C GLU A 16 -4.83 5.83 -14.99
N THR A 17 -3.84 5.00 -15.29
CA THR A 17 -2.54 5.41 -15.85
C THR A 17 -1.82 4.17 -16.37
N SER A 18 -1.07 4.32 -17.47
CA SER A 18 -0.17 3.29 -18.01
C SER A 18 1.30 3.54 -17.66
N GLU A 19 1.58 4.61 -16.92
CA GLU A 19 2.93 5.02 -16.54
C GLU A 19 3.39 4.38 -15.23
N GLU A 20 4.66 3.94 -15.19
CA GLU A 20 5.38 3.65 -13.96
C GLU A 20 5.77 4.98 -13.27
N LYS A 21 5.35 5.14 -12.01
CA LYS A 21 5.52 6.35 -11.22
C LYS A 21 5.91 6.00 -9.81
N LEU A 22 6.81 6.79 -9.26
CA LEU A 22 7.15 6.80 -7.84
C LEU A 22 6.42 7.95 -7.16
N PHE A 23 5.74 7.68 -6.07
CA PHE A 23 5.10 8.68 -5.23
C PHE A 23 5.99 8.98 -4.03
N ASN A 24 6.29 10.25 -3.82
CA ASN A 24 7.01 10.75 -2.64
C ASN A 24 6.08 10.74 -1.41
N SER A 25 5.57 9.57 -1.03
CA SER A 25 4.69 9.36 0.12
C SER A 25 5.31 8.39 1.12
N CYS A 26 5.05 8.57 2.41
CA CYS A 26 5.39 7.58 3.42
C CYS A 26 4.45 6.37 3.29
N GLY A 27 4.99 5.19 2.95
CA GLY A 27 4.25 3.93 2.90
C GLY A 27 3.69 3.46 4.26
N ILE A 28 3.28 2.19 4.34
CA ILE A 28 2.47 1.70 5.47
C ILE A 28 3.29 1.28 6.69
N ALA A 29 4.57 0.95 6.52
CA ALA A 29 5.47 0.59 7.62
C ALA A 29 5.84 1.79 8.50
N ALA A 30 5.92 1.54 9.82
CA ALA A 30 6.20 2.59 10.81
C ALA A 30 7.67 3.03 10.88
N TYR A 31 8.59 2.27 10.29
CA TYR A 31 10.04 2.41 10.54
C TYR A 31 10.91 2.45 9.27
N ALA A 32 10.32 2.37 8.08
CA ALA A 32 11.03 2.52 6.82
C ALA A 32 10.16 3.32 5.84
N TYR A 33 10.82 4.19 5.06
CA TYR A 33 10.22 4.81 3.89
C TYR A 33 10.01 3.71 2.86
N GLU A 34 8.86 3.04 2.90
CA GLU A 34 8.49 2.17 1.80
C GLU A 34 8.03 3.04 0.64
N GLU A 35 8.67 2.83 -0.51
CA GLU A 35 8.34 3.50 -1.75
C GLU A 35 6.95 3.06 -2.22
N VAL A 36 6.07 4.03 -2.43
CA VAL A 36 4.78 3.79 -3.07
C VAL A 36 4.94 4.09 -4.56
N TYR A 37 4.58 3.14 -5.41
CA TYR A 37 4.78 3.27 -6.85
C TYR A 37 3.68 2.56 -7.64
N THR A 38 3.64 2.76 -8.95
CA THR A 38 2.68 2.09 -9.84
C THR A 38 3.25 0.86 -10.52
N ILE A 39 2.44 -0.18 -10.66
CA ILE A 39 2.67 -1.28 -11.61
C ILE A 39 1.61 -1.16 -12.71
N PRO A 40 1.98 -0.76 -13.94
CA PRO A 40 1.03 -0.57 -15.04
C PRO A 40 0.62 -1.88 -15.71
N TYR A 41 -0.64 -1.95 -16.13
CA TYR A 41 -1.19 -2.98 -17.01
C TYR A 41 -2.29 -2.38 -17.90
N GLN A 42 -2.01 -2.27 -19.20
CA GLN A 42 -2.87 -1.56 -20.15
C GLN A 42 -3.09 -0.11 -19.68
N ASP A 43 -4.34 0.34 -19.53
CA ASP A 43 -4.69 1.73 -19.19
C ASP A 43 -4.85 1.95 -17.67
N ILE A 44 -4.60 0.93 -16.85
CA ILE A 44 -4.68 1.01 -15.39
C ILE A 44 -3.35 0.67 -14.73
N SER A 45 -3.17 1.15 -13.51
CA SER A 45 -2.04 0.79 -12.67
C SER A 45 -2.47 0.45 -11.26
N ALA A 46 -1.83 -0.56 -10.68
CA ALA A 46 -1.91 -0.81 -9.24
C ALA A 46 -0.95 0.12 -8.51
N VAL A 47 -1.45 0.84 -7.50
CA VAL A 47 -0.62 1.60 -6.56
C VAL A 47 -0.20 0.67 -5.44
N VAL A 48 1.11 0.43 -5.33
CA VAL A 48 1.68 -0.60 -4.46
C VAL A 48 2.86 -0.13 -3.64
N SER A 49 3.21 -0.91 -2.62
CA SER A 49 4.47 -0.84 -1.87
C SER A 49 5.00 -2.25 -1.65
N ASP A 50 6.33 -2.40 -1.61
CA ASP A 50 6.95 -3.63 -1.13
C ASP A 50 6.86 -3.74 0.39
N SER A 51 6.14 -4.75 0.88
CA SER A 51 5.90 -4.94 2.31
C SER A 51 6.00 -6.42 2.70
N GLN A 52 6.36 -6.66 3.95
CA GLN A 52 6.14 -7.96 4.57
C GLN A 52 4.64 -8.20 4.77
N PHE A 53 4.21 -9.45 4.67
CA PHE A 53 2.85 -9.83 5.03
C PHE A 53 2.61 -9.59 6.52
N ILE A 54 1.56 -8.83 6.84
CA ILE A 54 1.13 -8.55 8.21
C ILE A 54 -0.23 -9.22 8.44
N ASN A 55 -0.31 -10.07 9.45
CA ASN A 55 -1.59 -10.59 9.92
C ASN A 55 -2.23 -9.58 10.89
N TYR A 56 -3.09 -8.71 10.36
CA TYR A 56 -3.76 -7.67 11.14
C TYR A 56 -4.72 -8.22 12.20
N ALA A 57 -5.20 -9.47 12.08
CA ALA A 57 -6.18 -10.04 13.01
C ALA A 57 -5.58 -10.36 14.39
N ILE A 58 -4.26 -10.54 14.46
CA ILE A 58 -3.55 -10.84 15.72
C ILE A 58 -2.94 -9.60 16.38
N LEU A 59 -3.05 -8.43 15.74
CA LEU A 59 -2.49 -7.19 16.26
C LEU A 59 -3.46 -6.50 17.23
N PRO A 60 -2.93 -5.79 18.25
CA PRO A 60 -3.74 -4.92 19.08
C PRO A 60 -4.45 -3.84 18.26
N LYS A 61 -5.67 -3.47 18.66
CA LYS A 61 -6.53 -2.53 17.91
C LYS A 61 -5.88 -1.18 17.65
N ASP A 62 -5.11 -0.66 18.60
CA ASP A 62 -4.39 0.60 18.44
C ASP A 62 -3.30 0.51 17.36
N GLN A 63 -2.66 -0.65 17.19
CA GLN A 63 -1.70 -0.87 16.11
C GLN A 63 -2.41 -0.93 14.76
N VAL A 64 -3.51 -1.67 14.67
CA VAL A 64 -4.32 -1.75 13.44
C VAL A 64 -4.83 -0.38 13.03
N ALA A 65 -5.25 0.46 13.98
CA ALA A 65 -5.68 1.83 13.71
C ALA A 65 -4.55 2.69 13.12
N ARG A 66 -3.30 2.54 13.60
CA ARG A 66 -2.15 3.25 13.01
C ARG A 66 -1.86 2.82 11.58
N TYR A 67 -1.99 1.53 11.28
CA TYR A 67 -1.85 1.03 9.90
C TYR A 67 -2.98 1.53 8.99
N LEU A 68 -4.22 1.53 9.48
CA LEU A 68 -5.36 2.07 8.76
C LEU A 68 -5.19 3.57 8.45
N LEU A 69 -4.69 4.35 9.41
CA LEU A 69 -4.42 5.77 9.19
C LEU A 69 -3.38 5.99 8.09
N ARG A 70 -2.26 5.25 8.12
CA ARG A 70 -1.23 5.36 7.08
C ARG A 70 -1.73 4.92 5.71
N HIS A 71 -2.46 3.81 5.64
CA HIS A 71 -3.12 3.34 4.42
C HIS A 71 -3.99 4.44 3.80
N GLN A 72 -4.80 5.09 4.64
CA GLN A 72 -5.69 6.16 4.21
C GLN A 72 -4.92 7.41 3.76
N GLN A 73 -3.85 7.80 4.47
CA GLN A 73 -3.02 8.95 4.09
C GLN A 73 -2.36 8.77 2.72
N VAL A 74 -1.91 7.56 2.38
CA VAL A 74 -1.38 7.27 1.04
C VAL A 74 -2.48 7.45 0.00
N ILE A 75 -3.66 6.86 0.21
CA ILE A 75 -4.79 6.99 -0.72
C ILE A 75 -5.15 8.47 -0.93
N GLU A 76 -5.29 9.24 0.14
CA GLU A 76 -5.57 10.68 0.07
C GLU A 76 -4.50 11.43 -0.72
N LYS A 77 -3.22 11.08 -0.56
CA LYS A 77 -2.15 11.70 -1.32
C LYS A 77 -2.22 11.39 -2.81
N ILE A 78 -2.62 10.17 -3.18
CA ILE A 78 -2.85 9.79 -4.58
C ILE A 78 -4.03 10.57 -5.16
N MET A 79 -5.07 10.82 -4.36
CA MET A 79 -6.25 11.57 -4.75
C MET A 79 -5.97 13.03 -5.15
N ASP A 80 -4.83 13.60 -4.73
CA ASP A 80 -4.40 14.93 -5.18
C ASP A 80 -4.26 15.02 -6.72
N SER A 81 -3.93 13.89 -7.38
CA SER A 81 -3.63 13.85 -8.82
C SER A 81 -4.44 12.80 -9.60
N TYR A 82 -5.02 11.81 -8.93
CA TYR A 82 -5.68 10.66 -9.56
C TYR A 82 -7.02 10.33 -8.91
N THR A 83 -7.97 9.88 -9.72
CA THR A 83 -9.11 9.12 -9.18
C THR A 83 -8.63 7.69 -8.89
N ILE A 84 -8.87 7.20 -7.67
CA ILE A 84 -8.42 5.88 -7.21
C ILE A 84 -9.62 5.02 -6.81
N ILE A 85 -9.59 3.74 -7.19
CA ILE A 85 -10.46 2.70 -6.62
C ILE A 85 -9.73 2.15 -5.38
N PRO A 86 -10.12 2.54 -4.16
CA PRO A 86 -9.39 2.18 -2.95
C PRO A 86 -9.58 0.71 -2.60
N MET A 87 -8.49 0.04 -2.22
CA MET A 87 -8.52 -1.33 -1.71
C MET A 87 -8.59 -1.37 -0.18
N ARG A 88 -9.06 -2.51 0.34
CA ARG A 88 -9.11 -2.77 1.78
C ARG A 88 -7.69 -2.80 2.38
N LEU A 89 -7.54 -2.33 3.62
CA LEU A 89 -6.34 -2.54 4.42
C LEU A 89 -5.93 -4.03 4.39
N GLY A 90 -4.66 -4.29 4.07
CA GLY A 90 -4.07 -5.63 4.08
C GLY A 90 -4.37 -6.44 2.82
N THR A 91 -4.58 -5.79 1.69
CA THR A 91 -4.63 -6.43 0.37
C THR A 91 -3.20 -6.63 -0.13
N TYR A 92 -2.82 -7.87 -0.44
CA TYR A 92 -1.50 -8.23 -0.94
C TYR A 92 -1.61 -9.11 -2.19
N ALA A 93 -0.59 -9.07 -3.06
CA ALA A 93 -0.35 -10.01 -4.15
C ALA A 93 1.06 -10.61 -4.07
#